data_AF-A3MTJ2-F1
#
_entry.id   AF-A3MTJ2-F1
#
_cell.length_a   1.000
_cell.length_b   1.000
_cell.length_c   1.000
_cell.angle_alpha   90.00
_cell.angle_beta   90.00
_cell.angle_gamma   90.00
#
_symmetry.space_group_name_H-M   'P 1'
#
loop_
_entity.id
_entity.type
_entity.pdbx_description
1 polymer ?
#
loop_
_entity_poly.entity_id
_entity_poly.type
_entity_poly.pdbx_seq_one_letter_code
_entity_poly.pdbx_strand_id
1 'polypeptide(L)'
;MITQIVDYTAEVHVAYEVDVVVSPLCRAPPPTPRIEAWATLGELFRDLYGVGVSEHLADQAALGLERVDPVLLFAQLPLGVMYTARLMPYGRDTAQCTSAWPDPATAAVAVVSNGVSSIAVDLRLWQGDPRPLLRYAAAKGAKTQLILTKPLDLPGDVVFHSSVPPYARERYVRAPGDLSATGRAVALKAVAPMSRVDEEQSPAFKEALARVAEVLDLGEEVFADLVEQGVVSHGFLLDLAQPSQLAYLVKWGLVERVAGGWGASAKLIYLYGLLKG
;
A
#
# COMPACT_ATOMS: atom_id res chain seq x y z
N MET A 1 12.70 -17.25 -3.90
CA MET A 1 13.59 -17.25 -5.08
C MET A 1 13.40 -15.94 -5.81
N ILE A 2 14.48 -15.25 -6.16
CA ILE A 2 14.45 -13.95 -6.84
C ILE A 2 15.07 -14.11 -8.22
N THR A 3 14.38 -13.61 -9.25
CA THR A 3 14.88 -13.55 -10.62
C THR A 3 14.79 -12.11 -11.11
N GLN A 4 15.89 -11.57 -11.62
CA GLN A 4 15.97 -10.25 -12.20
C GLN A 4 15.95 -10.39 -13.72
N ILE A 5 14.99 -9.76 -14.39
CA ILE A 5 14.85 -9.75 -15.84
C ILE A 5 15.21 -8.36 -16.33
N VAL A 6 16.33 -8.25 -17.05
CA VAL A 6 16.76 -7.01 -17.69
C VAL A 6 16.09 -6.92 -19.06
N ASP A 7 15.18 -5.96 -19.21
CA ASP A 7 14.31 -5.81 -20.39
C ASP A 7 14.13 -4.33 -20.74
N TYR A 8 14.24 -4.04 -22.04
CA TYR A 8 14.13 -2.70 -22.64
C TYR A 8 12.93 -2.57 -23.59
N THR A 9 12.11 -3.61 -23.71
CA THR A 9 10.86 -3.56 -24.48
C THR A 9 9.78 -2.78 -23.75
N ALA A 10 8.66 -2.51 -24.43
CA ALA A 10 7.46 -1.97 -23.79
C ALA A 10 6.60 -3.07 -23.13
N GLU A 11 6.71 -4.32 -23.58
CA GLU A 11 5.94 -5.44 -23.06
C GLU A 11 6.52 -5.94 -21.73
N VAL A 12 5.77 -6.79 -21.03
CA VAL A 12 6.24 -7.45 -19.80
C VAL A 12 6.65 -8.88 -20.13
N HIS A 13 7.91 -9.21 -19.86
CA HIS A 13 8.44 -10.56 -20.05
C HIS A 13 8.71 -11.26 -18.72
N VAL A 14 8.36 -12.54 -18.63
CA VAL A 14 8.58 -13.39 -17.46
C VAL A 14 9.38 -14.65 -17.82
N ALA A 15 10.23 -15.11 -16.91
CA ALA A 15 11.07 -16.31 -17.07
C ALA A 15 10.34 -17.60 -16.65
N TYR A 16 9.32 -17.48 -15.81
CA TYR A 16 8.40 -18.56 -15.44
C TYR A 16 6.99 -18.01 -15.25
N GLU A 17 6.00 -18.90 -15.27
CA GLU A 17 4.60 -18.55 -15.04
C GLU A 17 4.40 -17.94 -13.65
N VAL A 18 3.68 -16.82 -13.60
CA VAL A 18 3.39 -16.08 -12.36
C VAL A 18 1.89 -15.93 -12.19
N ASP A 19 1.45 -15.96 -10.95
CA ASP A 19 0.04 -15.75 -10.61
C ASP A 19 -0.39 -14.31 -10.89
N VAL A 20 0.51 -13.34 -10.62
CA VAL A 20 0.24 -11.91 -10.77
C VAL A 20 1.42 -11.16 -11.37
N VAL A 21 1.10 -10.24 -12.28
CA VAL A 21 1.99 -9.19 -12.77
C VAL A 21 1.57 -7.85 -12.17
N VAL A 22 2.50 -7.15 -11.52
CA VAL A 22 2.34 -5.76 -11.10
C VAL A 22 3.07 -4.87 -12.11
N SER A 23 2.33 -4.06 -12.87
CA SER A 23 2.92 -3.20 -13.89
C SER A 23 2.13 -1.90 -14.09
N PRO A 24 2.80 -0.79 -14.46
CA PRO A 24 2.11 0.44 -14.90
C PRO A 24 1.18 0.23 -16.11
N LEU A 25 1.35 -0.86 -16.86
CA LEU A 25 0.50 -1.21 -18.00
C LEU A 25 -0.83 -1.85 -17.58
N CYS A 26 -0.92 -2.32 -16.34
CA CYS A 26 -2.14 -2.89 -15.77
C CYS A 26 -3.07 -1.80 -15.25
N ARG A 27 -4.38 -2.07 -15.31
CA ARG A 27 -5.43 -1.12 -14.88
C ARG A 27 -6.14 -1.51 -13.59
N ALA A 28 -6.12 -2.78 -13.20
CA ALA A 28 -6.76 -3.22 -11.97
C ALA A 28 -6.07 -2.56 -10.76
N PRO A 29 -6.79 -1.95 -9.82
CA PRO A 29 -6.17 -1.44 -8.60
C PRO A 29 -5.55 -2.62 -7.81
N PRO A 30 -4.43 -2.42 -7.11
CA PRO A 30 -3.93 -3.44 -6.21
C PRO A 30 -4.92 -3.69 -5.08
N PRO A 31 -5.03 -4.96 -4.63
CA PRO A 31 -5.98 -5.33 -3.59
C PRO A 31 -5.65 -4.61 -2.29
N THR A 32 -6.64 -4.46 -1.42
CA THR A 32 -6.47 -3.92 -0.08
C THR A 32 -5.52 -4.84 0.68
N PRO A 33 -4.41 -4.33 1.23
CA PRO A 33 -3.43 -5.15 1.91
C PRO A 33 -4.03 -5.83 3.14
N ARG A 34 -3.61 -7.05 3.44
CA ARG A 34 -3.90 -7.65 4.74
C ARG A 34 -3.14 -6.89 5.83
N ILE A 35 -3.76 -6.78 7.01
CA ILE A 35 -3.21 -6.00 8.10
C ILE A 35 -1.82 -6.49 8.53
N GLU A 36 -1.54 -7.79 8.40
CA GLU A 36 -0.24 -8.40 8.69
C GLU A 36 0.94 -7.79 7.90
N ALA A 37 0.68 -7.08 6.80
CA ALA A 37 1.69 -6.34 6.04
C ALA A 37 2.05 -4.98 6.66
N TRP A 38 1.39 -4.57 7.75
CA TRP A 38 1.47 -3.21 8.31
C TRP A 38 2.90 -2.70 8.51
N ALA A 39 3.81 -3.55 9.00
CA ALA A 39 5.18 -3.14 9.27
C ALA A 39 5.95 -2.79 7.99
N THR A 40 5.80 -3.62 6.95
CA THR A 40 6.43 -3.39 5.64
C THR A 40 5.78 -2.21 4.92
N LEU A 41 4.45 -2.08 4.98
CA LEU A 41 3.75 -0.91 4.43
C LEU A 41 4.19 0.38 5.12
N GLY A 42 4.35 0.35 6.45
CA GLY A 42 4.83 1.48 7.23
C GLY A 42 6.27 1.90 6.87
N GLU A 43 7.16 0.93 6.67
CA GLU A 43 8.51 1.17 6.14
C GLU A 43 8.47 1.82 4.76
N LEU A 44 7.72 1.24 3.81
CA LEU A 44 7.59 1.76 2.45
C LEU A 44 7.02 3.18 2.42
N PHE A 45 5.96 3.46 3.19
CA PHE A 45 5.36 4.79 3.23
C PHE A 45 6.30 5.85 3.78
N ARG A 46 7.08 5.51 4.81
CA ARG A 46 8.09 6.42 5.34
C ARG A 46 9.19 6.68 4.31
N ASP A 47 9.67 5.63 3.67
CA ASP A 47 10.83 5.73 2.78
C ASP A 47 10.48 6.39 1.43
N LEU A 48 9.26 6.18 0.92
CA LEU A 48 8.80 6.72 -0.36
C LEU A 48 8.09 8.08 -0.24
N TYR A 49 7.33 8.29 0.83
CA TYR A 49 6.46 9.47 0.99
C TYR A 49 6.81 10.34 2.19
N GLY A 50 7.78 9.94 3.01
CA GLY A 50 8.17 10.69 4.21
C GLY A 50 7.13 10.68 5.33
N VAL A 51 6.12 9.80 5.28
CA VAL A 51 5.03 9.75 6.27
C VAL A 51 5.08 8.46 7.07
N GLY A 52 5.17 8.59 8.39
CA GLY A 52 5.09 7.45 9.31
C GLY A 52 3.65 7.00 9.50
N VAL A 53 3.28 5.87 8.92
CA VAL A 53 1.94 5.26 9.07
C VAL A 53 1.92 4.04 10.00
N SER A 54 3.09 3.53 10.41
CA SER A 54 3.21 2.24 11.12
C SER A 54 2.38 2.16 12.40
N GLU A 55 2.39 3.21 13.23
CA GLU A 55 1.63 3.21 14.49
C GLU A 55 0.12 3.21 14.26
N HIS A 56 -0.34 3.88 13.19
CA HIS A 56 -1.75 3.92 12.81
C HIS A 56 -2.22 2.58 12.25
N LEU A 57 -1.39 1.92 11.43
CA LEU A 57 -1.69 0.57 10.96
C LEU A 57 -1.63 -0.47 12.10
N ALA A 58 -0.75 -0.29 13.08
CA ALA A 58 -0.73 -1.11 14.29
C ALA A 58 -2.00 -0.90 15.14
N ASP A 59 -2.53 0.33 15.21
CA ASP A 59 -3.82 0.58 15.85
C ASP A 59 -4.95 -0.17 15.18
N GLN A 60 -4.99 -0.19 13.84
CA GLN A 60 -5.99 -0.95 13.09
C GLN A 60 -5.90 -2.45 13.40
N ALA A 61 -4.68 -3.00 13.49
CA ALA A 61 -4.48 -4.39 13.90
C ALA A 61 -4.97 -4.64 15.33
N ALA A 62 -4.68 -3.73 16.27
CA ALA A 62 -5.13 -3.83 17.66
C ALA A 62 -6.66 -3.71 17.81
N LEU A 63 -7.30 -2.98 16.91
CA LEU A 63 -8.75 -2.86 16.78
C LEU A 63 -9.39 -4.06 16.06
N GLY A 64 -8.59 -5.06 15.66
CA GLY A 64 -9.07 -6.32 15.09
C GLY A 64 -9.38 -6.29 13.59
N LEU A 65 -8.95 -5.26 12.86
CA LEU A 65 -9.14 -5.20 11.42
C LEU A 65 -8.24 -6.23 10.72
N GLU A 66 -8.81 -7.05 9.82
CA GLU A 66 -8.04 -8.05 9.06
C GLU A 66 -7.30 -7.47 7.86
N ARG A 67 -7.77 -6.31 7.37
CA ARG A 67 -7.25 -5.59 6.21
C ARG A 67 -6.99 -4.15 6.61
N VAL A 68 -6.01 -3.55 5.95
CA VAL A 68 -5.76 -2.11 6.09
C VAL A 68 -6.98 -1.35 5.61
N ASP A 69 -7.40 -0.36 6.37
CA ASP A 69 -8.50 0.52 6.04
C ASP A 69 -7.97 1.92 5.70
N PRO A 70 -7.95 2.30 4.41
CA PRO A 70 -7.49 3.62 3.96
C PRO A 70 -8.34 4.77 4.50
N VAL A 71 -9.64 4.56 4.70
CA VAL A 71 -10.58 5.58 5.15
C VAL A 71 -10.36 5.86 6.63
N LEU A 72 -10.18 4.82 7.44
CA LEU A 72 -9.78 4.96 8.82
C LEU A 72 -8.36 5.57 8.93
N LEU A 73 -7.41 5.13 8.10
CA LEU A 73 -6.05 5.69 8.08
C LEU A 73 -6.07 7.20 7.79
N PHE A 74 -6.96 7.65 6.90
CA PHE A 74 -7.17 9.07 6.62
C PHE A 74 -7.61 9.84 7.87
N ALA A 75 -8.49 9.27 8.70
CA ALA A 75 -8.86 9.88 9.99
C ALA A 75 -7.73 9.81 11.04
N GLN A 76 -6.95 8.73 11.05
CA GLN A 76 -5.88 8.49 12.02
C GLN A 76 -4.70 9.44 11.84
N LEU A 77 -4.30 9.71 10.59
CA LEU A 77 -3.14 10.53 10.28
C LEU A 77 -3.30 12.00 10.69
N PRO A 78 -2.19 12.71 10.98
CA PRO A 78 -2.24 14.15 11.25
C PRO A 78 -2.83 14.94 10.07
N LEU A 79 -3.56 16.03 10.37
CA LEU A 79 -4.30 16.83 9.38
C LEU A 79 -3.45 17.27 8.18
N GLY A 80 -2.19 17.65 8.41
CA GLY A 80 -1.28 18.10 7.35
C GLY A 80 -0.83 17.02 6.36
N VAL A 81 -0.94 15.73 6.72
CA VAL A 81 -0.45 14.60 5.91
C VAL A 81 -1.52 13.54 5.64
N MET A 82 -2.74 13.72 6.14
CA MET A 82 -3.81 12.71 6.06
C MET A 82 -4.12 12.23 4.64
N TYR A 83 -3.99 13.09 3.63
CA TYR A 83 -4.21 12.74 2.23
C TYR A 83 -3.27 11.65 1.71
N THR A 84 -2.14 11.40 2.37
CA THR A 84 -1.27 10.27 2.02
C THR A 84 -1.94 8.91 2.24
N ALA A 85 -2.97 8.81 3.10
CA ALA A 85 -3.80 7.61 3.19
C ALA A 85 -4.46 7.24 1.86
N ARG A 86 -4.68 8.20 0.96
CA ARG A 86 -5.20 7.95 -0.38
C ARG A 86 -4.25 7.13 -1.23
N LEU A 87 -2.96 7.07 -0.92
CA LEU A 87 -2.00 6.23 -1.63
C LEU A 87 -2.10 4.76 -1.20
N MET A 88 -2.84 4.43 -0.13
CA MET A 88 -2.99 3.05 0.29
C MET A 88 -3.80 2.25 -0.75
N PRO A 89 -3.35 1.07 -1.19
CA PRO A 89 -4.13 0.23 -2.10
C PRO A 89 -5.48 -0.17 -1.50
N TYR A 90 -6.51 -0.26 -2.36
CA TYR A 90 -7.91 -0.37 -1.94
C TYR A 90 -8.76 -1.34 -2.77
N GLY A 91 -8.17 -2.09 -3.70
CA GLY A 91 -8.94 -3.02 -4.52
C GLY A 91 -9.54 -4.16 -3.69
N ARG A 92 -10.62 -4.79 -4.16
CA ARG A 92 -11.21 -5.96 -3.47
C ARG A 92 -10.40 -7.23 -3.71
N ASP A 93 -10.12 -7.51 -4.97
CA ASP A 93 -9.61 -8.80 -5.42
C ASP A 93 -8.22 -8.69 -6.05
N THR A 94 -7.48 -9.79 -5.98
CA THR A 94 -6.17 -9.89 -6.61
C THR A 94 -6.33 -10.26 -8.08
N ALA A 95 -6.14 -9.31 -8.98
CA ALA A 95 -6.15 -9.54 -10.42
C ALA A 95 -4.80 -10.07 -10.92
N GLN A 96 -4.82 -10.92 -11.95
CA GLN A 96 -3.60 -11.41 -12.62
C GLN A 96 -2.73 -10.29 -13.20
N CYS A 97 -3.33 -9.15 -13.57
CA CYS A 97 -2.63 -7.93 -14.01
C CYS A 97 -3.05 -6.77 -13.12
N THR A 98 -2.19 -6.45 -12.15
CA THR A 98 -2.41 -5.42 -11.13
C THR A 98 -1.59 -4.17 -11.45
N SER A 99 -2.22 -2.99 -11.33
CA SER A 99 -1.57 -1.69 -11.54
C SER A 99 -0.45 -1.49 -10.52
N ALA A 100 0.61 -0.81 -10.94
CA ALA A 100 1.72 -0.43 -10.07
C ALA A 100 1.45 0.85 -9.26
N TRP A 101 0.19 1.25 -9.07
CA TRP A 101 -0.17 2.42 -8.28
C TRP A 101 -0.34 2.05 -6.79
N PRO A 102 0.07 2.89 -5.82
CA PRO A 102 0.71 4.20 -5.99
C PRO A 102 2.17 4.09 -6.46
N ASP A 103 2.81 2.98 -6.16
CA ASP A 103 4.13 2.59 -6.62
C ASP A 103 4.22 1.04 -6.70
N PRO A 104 5.14 0.49 -7.50
CA PRO A 104 5.22 -0.96 -7.72
C PRO A 104 5.49 -1.76 -6.44
N ALA A 105 6.24 -1.22 -5.47
CA ALA A 105 6.59 -1.96 -4.26
C ALA A 105 5.41 -2.04 -3.29
N THR A 106 4.71 -0.93 -3.04
CA THR A 106 3.49 -0.93 -2.22
C THR A 106 2.40 -1.80 -2.85
N ALA A 107 2.19 -1.69 -4.16
CA ALA A 107 1.25 -2.53 -4.90
C ALA A 107 1.60 -4.02 -4.79
N ALA A 108 2.87 -4.39 -4.97
CA ALA A 108 3.32 -5.77 -4.88
C ALA A 108 3.23 -6.33 -3.45
N VAL A 109 3.51 -5.54 -2.40
CA VAL A 109 3.28 -5.96 -1.01
C VAL A 109 1.81 -6.23 -0.77
N ALA A 110 0.92 -5.38 -1.30
CA ALA A 110 -0.52 -5.58 -1.19
C ALA A 110 -0.97 -6.90 -1.84
N VAL A 111 -0.49 -7.18 -3.06
CA VAL A 111 -0.74 -8.45 -3.78
C VAL A 111 -0.23 -9.65 -2.97
N VAL A 112 1.03 -9.61 -2.54
CA VAL A 112 1.65 -10.73 -1.79
C VAL A 112 0.94 -10.97 -0.46
N SER A 113 0.49 -9.91 0.23
CA SER A 113 -0.25 -10.04 1.48
C SER A 113 -1.59 -10.77 1.31
N ASN A 114 -2.12 -10.84 0.10
CA ASN A 114 -3.34 -11.58 -0.23
C ASN A 114 -3.08 -13.06 -0.56
N GLY A 115 -1.87 -13.59 -0.34
CA GLY A 115 -1.57 -15.02 -0.42
C GLY A 115 -1.09 -15.51 -1.78
N VAL A 116 -0.59 -14.61 -2.62
CA VAL A 116 -0.04 -14.95 -3.94
C VAL A 116 1.28 -15.69 -3.81
N SER A 117 1.45 -16.78 -4.56
CA SER A 117 2.62 -17.66 -4.49
C SER A 117 3.76 -17.24 -5.43
N SER A 118 3.43 -16.50 -6.49
CA SER A 118 4.39 -16.03 -7.48
C SER A 118 3.98 -14.69 -8.09
N ILE A 119 4.93 -13.76 -8.18
CA ILE A 119 4.68 -12.39 -8.63
C ILE A 119 5.80 -11.90 -9.55
N ALA A 120 5.44 -11.19 -10.62
CA ALA A 120 6.37 -10.38 -11.41
C ALA A 120 6.08 -8.90 -11.18
N VAL A 121 7.11 -8.08 -10.95
CA VAL A 121 6.97 -6.66 -10.64
C VAL A 121 7.79 -5.84 -11.62
N ASP A 122 7.12 -4.94 -12.34
CA ASP A 122 7.74 -4.03 -13.29
C ASP A 122 8.30 -2.79 -12.58
N LEU A 123 9.62 -2.74 -12.50
CA LEU A 123 10.38 -1.69 -11.82
C LEU A 123 11.13 -0.80 -12.82
N ARG A 124 10.94 -0.96 -14.13
CA ARG A 124 11.74 -0.26 -15.16
C ARG A 124 11.70 1.26 -15.03
N LEU A 125 10.58 1.81 -14.56
CA LEU A 125 10.36 3.25 -14.37
C LEU A 125 10.44 3.70 -12.91
N TRP A 126 10.77 2.79 -11.99
CA TRP A 126 10.74 3.06 -10.55
C TRP A 126 12.16 3.21 -9.98
N GLN A 127 12.32 4.12 -9.03
CA GLN A 127 13.62 4.50 -8.46
C GLN A 127 13.76 4.17 -6.96
N GLY A 128 12.76 3.55 -6.35
CA GLY A 128 12.81 3.16 -4.94
C GLY A 128 13.65 1.91 -4.68
N ASP A 129 13.80 1.57 -3.40
CA ASP A 129 14.48 0.34 -2.97
C ASP A 129 13.49 -0.83 -2.92
N PRO A 130 13.64 -1.90 -3.74
CA PRO A 130 12.74 -3.05 -3.72
C PRO A 130 12.97 -3.99 -2.53
N ARG A 131 14.00 -3.78 -1.70
CA ARG A 131 14.34 -4.70 -0.59
C ARG A 131 13.20 -4.93 0.41
N PRO A 132 12.41 -3.93 0.85
CA PRO A 132 11.28 -4.17 1.74
C PRO A 132 10.25 -5.15 1.15
N LEU A 133 9.89 -4.95 -0.13
CA LEU A 133 9.05 -5.89 -0.89
C LEU A 133 9.66 -7.30 -0.91
N LEU A 134 10.94 -7.42 -1.27
CA LEU A 134 11.60 -8.72 -1.41
C LEU A 134 11.68 -9.47 -0.08
N ARG A 135 11.97 -8.76 1.03
CA ARG A 135 11.95 -9.35 2.37
C ARG A 135 10.56 -9.86 2.72
N TYR A 136 9.52 -9.08 2.45
CA TYR A 136 8.14 -9.47 2.71
C TYR A 136 7.71 -10.67 1.86
N ALA A 137 7.99 -10.64 0.56
CA ALA A 137 7.73 -11.76 -0.35
C ALA A 137 8.43 -13.04 0.08
N ALA A 138 9.71 -12.95 0.47
CA ALA A 138 10.45 -14.10 0.99
C ALA A 138 9.83 -14.65 2.29
N ALA A 139 9.42 -13.79 3.21
CA ALA A 139 8.76 -14.19 4.46
C ALA A 139 7.41 -14.89 4.21
N LYS A 140 6.72 -14.53 3.12
CA LYS A 140 5.48 -15.18 2.67
C LYS A 140 5.69 -16.38 1.74
N GLY A 141 6.94 -16.73 1.45
CA GLY A 141 7.28 -17.83 0.55
C GLY A 141 6.98 -17.57 -0.93
N ALA A 142 6.68 -16.32 -1.31
CA ALA A 142 6.38 -15.96 -2.68
C ALA A 142 7.65 -15.95 -3.55
N LYS A 143 7.56 -16.49 -4.76
CA LYS A 143 8.60 -16.37 -5.79
C LYS A 143 8.47 -15.01 -6.48
N THR A 144 9.58 -14.32 -6.71
CA THR A 144 9.55 -12.95 -7.23
C THR A 144 10.39 -12.81 -8.49
N GLN A 145 9.82 -12.20 -9.52
CA GLN A 145 10.52 -11.73 -10.71
C GLN A 145 10.52 -10.20 -10.73
N LEU A 146 11.68 -9.58 -10.92
CA LEU A 146 11.81 -8.13 -11.05
C LEU A 146 12.13 -7.80 -12.49
N ILE A 147 11.33 -6.95 -13.14
CA ILE A 147 11.58 -6.49 -14.51
C ILE A 147 12.24 -5.12 -14.41
N LEU A 148 13.44 -5.00 -14.96
CA LEU A 148 14.38 -3.92 -14.70
C LEU A 148 15.05 -3.47 -16.00
N THR A 149 15.57 -2.24 -16.00
CA THR A 149 16.45 -1.77 -17.10
C THR A 149 17.93 -2.04 -16.82
N LYS A 150 18.29 -2.37 -15.58
CA LYS A 150 19.65 -2.76 -15.17
C LYS A 150 19.61 -3.76 -14.01
N PRO A 151 20.58 -4.67 -13.90
CA PRO A 151 20.71 -5.52 -12.71
C PRO A 151 20.87 -4.68 -11.44
N LEU A 152 20.21 -5.10 -10.37
CA LEU A 152 20.37 -4.57 -9.02
C LEU A 152 21.34 -5.44 -8.23
N ASP A 153 22.00 -4.83 -7.25
CA ASP A 153 22.84 -5.54 -6.27
C ASP A 153 21.96 -6.27 -5.26
N LEU A 154 21.38 -7.37 -5.74
CA LEU A 154 20.45 -8.24 -5.02
C LEU A 154 20.80 -9.71 -5.32
N PRO A 155 20.62 -10.62 -4.35
CA PRO A 155 20.81 -12.04 -4.59
C PRO A 155 19.75 -12.58 -5.56
N GLY A 156 20.14 -13.54 -6.40
CA GLY A 156 19.23 -14.21 -7.33
C GLY A 156 19.81 -14.35 -8.74
N ASP A 157 19.02 -14.96 -9.62
CA ASP A 157 19.40 -15.13 -11.01
C ASP A 157 19.15 -13.83 -11.80
N VAL A 158 20.05 -13.50 -12.71
CA VAL A 158 19.87 -12.39 -13.66
C VAL A 158 19.67 -12.97 -15.05
N VAL A 159 18.62 -12.55 -15.74
CA VAL A 159 18.26 -12.92 -17.10
C VAL A 159 18.21 -11.67 -17.95
N PHE A 160 18.87 -11.69 -19.10
CA PHE A 160 18.89 -10.61 -20.08
C PHE A 160 17.97 -10.97 -21.23
N HIS A 161 17.01 -10.09 -21.54
CA HIS A 161 16.21 -10.19 -22.74
C HIS A 161 17.03 -9.78 -23.98
N SER A 162 16.65 -10.30 -25.15
CA SER A 162 17.29 -10.02 -26.44
C SER A 162 17.31 -8.53 -26.81
N SER A 163 16.40 -7.72 -26.26
CA SER A 163 16.35 -6.26 -26.45
C SER A 163 17.44 -5.49 -25.70
N VAL A 164 18.18 -6.14 -24.78
CA VAL A 164 19.21 -5.45 -23.98
C VAL A 164 20.36 -5.00 -24.87
N PRO A 165 20.74 -3.71 -24.86
CA PRO A 165 21.87 -3.22 -25.65
C PRO A 165 23.17 -3.97 -25.33
N PRO A 166 24.03 -4.27 -26.33
CA PRO A 166 25.26 -5.03 -26.12
C PRO A 166 26.13 -4.49 -24.98
N TYR A 167 26.33 -3.18 -24.89
CA TYR A 167 27.13 -2.54 -23.85
C TYR A 167 26.62 -2.79 -22.41
N ALA A 168 25.31 -3.02 -22.24
CA ALA A 168 24.69 -3.25 -20.94
C ALA A 168 24.82 -4.72 -20.49
N ARG A 169 24.86 -5.66 -21.46
CA ARG A 169 24.99 -7.10 -21.18
C ARG A 169 26.42 -7.62 -21.22
N GLU A 170 27.34 -7.00 -21.96
CA GLU A 170 28.71 -7.49 -22.22
C GLU A 170 29.55 -7.73 -20.96
N ARG A 171 29.22 -7.03 -19.86
CA ARG A 171 29.84 -7.25 -18.55
C ARG A 171 29.46 -8.59 -17.91
N TYR A 172 28.39 -9.22 -18.40
CA TYR A 172 27.83 -10.47 -17.88
C TYR A 172 27.86 -11.58 -18.93
N VAL A 173 27.36 -11.32 -20.14
CA VAL A 173 27.19 -12.31 -21.20
C VAL A 173 27.40 -11.68 -22.58
N ARG A 174 28.16 -12.36 -23.46
CA ARG A 174 28.48 -11.88 -24.82
C ARG A 174 27.61 -12.49 -25.92
N ALA A 175 26.88 -13.56 -25.63
CA ALA A 175 26.05 -14.25 -26.60
C ALA A 175 24.73 -13.47 -26.90
N PRO A 176 24.15 -13.62 -28.11
CA PRO A 176 22.84 -13.06 -28.46
C PRO A 176 21.66 -13.91 -27.96
N GLY A 177 20.48 -13.31 -27.86
CA GLY A 177 19.24 -13.97 -27.40
C GLY A 177 18.94 -13.75 -25.92
N ASP A 178 17.92 -14.46 -25.44
CA ASP A 178 17.47 -14.42 -24.04
C ASP A 178 18.33 -15.36 -23.18
N LEU A 179 19.10 -14.79 -22.26
CA LEU A 179 20.21 -15.49 -21.61
C LEU A 179 20.28 -15.16 -20.12
N SER A 180 20.49 -16.17 -19.28
CA SER A 180 20.93 -15.96 -17.90
C SER A 180 22.36 -15.40 -17.84
N ALA A 181 22.75 -14.78 -16.73
CA ALA A 181 24.12 -14.28 -16.51
C ALA A 181 25.23 -15.35 -16.60
N THR A 182 24.87 -16.64 -16.57
CA THR A 182 25.80 -17.76 -16.80
C THR A 182 25.91 -18.19 -18.27
N GLY A 183 25.20 -17.51 -19.18
CA GLY A 183 25.16 -17.84 -20.61
C GLY A 183 24.18 -18.93 -21.00
N ARG A 184 23.37 -19.46 -20.06
CA ARG A 184 22.31 -20.43 -20.38
C ARG A 184 21.11 -19.74 -21.03
N ALA A 185 20.61 -20.31 -22.12
CA ALA A 185 19.37 -19.87 -22.79
C ALA A 185 18.16 -19.96 -21.85
N VAL A 186 17.34 -18.92 -21.86
CA VAL A 186 16.10 -18.81 -21.09
C VAL A 186 14.97 -18.46 -22.06
N ALA A 187 13.82 -19.12 -21.96
CA ALA A 187 12.66 -18.75 -22.76
C ALA A 187 11.82 -17.72 -22.00
N LEU A 188 11.98 -16.44 -22.34
CA LEU A 188 11.13 -15.38 -21.79
C LEU A 188 9.78 -15.39 -22.52
N LYS A 189 8.69 -15.24 -21.77
CA LYS A 189 7.33 -15.19 -22.31
C LYS A 189 6.75 -13.81 -22.11
N ALA A 190 6.28 -13.19 -23.20
CA ALA A 190 5.51 -11.97 -23.12
C ALA A 190 4.17 -12.25 -22.42
N VAL A 191 3.82 -11.39 -21.47
CA VAL A 191 2.52 -11.41 -20.80
C VAL A 191 1.72 -10.23 -21.32
N ALA A 192 0.61 -10.52 -22.01
CA ALA A 192 -0.33 -9.50 -22.42
C ALA A 192 -1.04 -8.96 -21.17
N PRO A 193 -1.01 -7.63 -20.91
CA PRO A 193 -1.79 -7.04 -19.83
C PRO A 193 -3.28 -7.29 -20.12
N MET A 194 -3.90 -8.24 -19.41
CA MET A 194 -5.32 -8.48 -19.56
C MET A 194 -6.09 -7.26 -19.06
N SER A 195 -6.96 -6.75 -19.92
CA SER A 195 -7.75 -5.54 -19.67
C SER A 195 -9.18 -5.93 -19.35
N ARG A 196 -9.50 -5.95 -18.05
CA ARG A 196 -10.77 -5.45 -17.50
C ARG A 196 -10.83 -5.74 -16.01
N VAL A 197 -11.00 -4.69 -15.23
CA VAL A 197 -11.75 -4.77 -13.97
C VAL A 197 -12.80 -3.68 -14.07
N ASP A 198 -13.99 -3.97 -13.57
CA ASP A 198 -15.06 -2.99 -13.39
C ASP A 198 -14.51 -1.77 -12.65
N GLU A 199 -15.06 -0.58 -12.91
CA GLU A 199 -14.69 0.64 -12.20
C GLU A 199 -14.94 0.43 -10.69
N GLU A 200 -13.88 0.08 -9.98
CA GLU A 200 -13.94 -0.07 -8.54
C GLU A 200 -14.03 1.33 -7.94
N GLN A 201 -15.10 1.55 -7.16
CA GLN A 201 -15.33 2.85 -6.54
C GLN A 201 -14.20 3.16 -5.57
N SER A 202 -13.58 4.32 -5.76
CA SER A 202 -12.58 4.82 -4.83
C SER A 202 -13.14 4.90 -3.40
N PRO A 203 -12.31 4.73 -2.37
CA PRO A 203 -12.78 4.78 -0.98
C PRO A 203 -13.46 6.12 -0.67
N ALA A 204 -14.56 6.06 0.08
CA ALA A 204 -15.33 7.22 0.46
C ALA A 204 -14.65 7.97 1.62
N PHE A 205 -13.54 8.68 1.36
CA PHE A 205 -12.80 9.44 2.38
C PHE A 205 -13.62 10.51 3.10
N LYS A 206 -14.74 10.95 2.52
CA LYS A 206 -15.71 11.85 3.18
C LYS A 206 -16.41 11.17 4.38
N GLU A 207 -16.48 9.85 4.39
CA GLU A 207 -17.10 9.03 5.44
C GLU A 207 -16.10 8.65 6.55
N ALA A 208 -14.90 9.25 6.55
CA ALA A 208 -13.85 8.90 7.51
C ALA A 208 -14.28 9.07 8.97
N LEU A 209 -15.13 10.05 9.28
CA LEU A 209 -15.63 10.25 10.63
C LEU A 209 -16.68 9.20 11.03
N ALA A 210 -17.59 8.83 10.11
CA ALA A 210 -18.52 7.73 10.31
C ALA A 210 -17.75 6.41 10.52
N ARG A 211 -16.67 6.21 9.77
CA ARG A 211 -15.80 5.04 9.93
C ARG A 211 -15.10 4.99 11.29
N VAL A 212 -14.70 6.14 11.86
CA VAL A 212 -14.18 6.20 13.24
C VAL A 212 -15.26 5.78 14.23
N ALA A 213 -16.50 6.29 14.10
CA ALA A 213 -17.61 5.88 14.95
C ALA A 213 -17.84 4.37 14.91
N GLU A 214 -17.91 3.80 13.70
CA GLU A 214 -18.12 2.37 13.51
C GLU A 214 -17.01 1.52 14.16
N VAL A 215 -15.74 1.85 13.91
CA VAL A 215 -14.60 1.05 14.38
C VAL A 215 -14.39 1.17 15.88
N LEU A 216 -14.70 2.34 16.45
CA LEU A 216 -14.62 2.55 17.89
C LEU A 216 -15.90 2.16 18.63
N ASP A 217 -16.98 1.75 17.95
CA ASP A 217 -18.31 1.51 18.56
C ASP A 217 -18.82 2.74 19.33
N LEU A 218 -18.79 3.90 18.65
CA LEU A 218 -19.32 5.18 19.14
C LEU A 218 -20.56 5.58 18.35
N GLY A 219 -21.49 6.27 19.01
CA GLY A 219 -22.57 6.97 18.31
C GLY A 219 -22.04 8.11 17.44
N GLU A 220 -22.61 8.30 16.24
CA GLU A 220 -22.20 9.38 15.34
C GLU A 220 -22.49 10.78 15.94
N GLU A 221 -23.50 10.87 16.81
CA GLU A 221 -23.90 12.08 17.53
C GLU A 221 -22.78 12.67 18.39
N VAL A 222 -21.85 11.84 18.88
CA VAL A 222 -20.73 12.28 19.71
C VAL A 222 -19.90 13.35 19.00
N PHE A 223 -19.72 13.20 17.69
CA PHE A 223 -18.96 14.16 16.91
C PHE A 223 -19.72 15.46 16.64
N ALA A 224 -21.04 15.38 16.44
CA ALA A 224 -21.88 16.56 16.29
C ALA A 224 -21.87 17.37 17.58
N ASP A 225 -22.07 16.72 18.73
CA ASP A 225 -22.06 17.37 20.05
C ASP A 225 -20.71 18.05 20.33
N LEU A 226 -19.60 17.38 20.02
CA LEU A 226 -18.26 17.94 20.19
C LEU A 226 -18.01 19.19 19.33
N VAL A 227 -18.47 19.19 18.08
CA VAL A 227 -18.27 20.30 17.15
C VAL A 227 -19.21 21.47 17.48
N GLU A 228 -20.46 21.19 17.85
CA GLU A 228 -21.50 22.20 18.09
C GLU A 228 -21.38 22.87 19.47
N GLN A 229 -21.04 22.11 20.51
CA GLN A 229 -20.92 22.64 21.88
C GLN A 229 -19.56 23.32 22.13
N GLY A 230 -18.57 23.06 21.28
CA GLY A 230 -17.22 23.65 21.32
C GLY A 230 -16.33 23.10 22.45
N VAL A 231 -16.82 23.07 23.69
CA VAL A 231 -16.14 22.47 24.85
C VAL A 231 -17.11 21.68 25.70
N VAL A 232 -16.79 20.42 25.98
CA VAL A 232 -17.59 19.52 26.82
C VAL A 232 -16.80 19.07 28.06
N SER A 233 -17.51 18.86 29.17
CA SER A 233 -16.89 18.40 30.42
C SER A 233 -16.36 16.96 30.28
N HIS A 234 -15.39 16.58 31.12
CA HIS A 234 -14.85 15.21 31.11
C HIS A 234 -15.92 14.15 31.44
N GLY A 235 -16.84 14.45 32.38
CA GLY A 235 -17.93 13.55 32.73
C GLY A 235 -18.86 13.29 31.54
N PHE A 236 -19.28 14.37 30.86
CA PHE A 236 -20.12 14.29 29.67
C PHE A 236 -19.48 13.42 28.58
N LEU A 237 -18.17 13.57 28.36
CA LEU A 237 -17.48 12.77 27.36
C LEU A 237 -17.38 11.27 27.75
N LEU A 238 -17.26 10.97 29.04
CA LEU A 238 -17.25 9.59 29.54
C LEU A 238 -18.64 8.93 29.49
N ASP A 239 -19.70 9.72 29.46
CA ASP A 239 -21.07 9.22 29.22
C ASP A 239 -21.25 8.78 27.76
N LEU A 240 -20.45 9.32 26.84
CA LEU A 240 -20.51 9.07 25.39
C LEU A 240 -19.43 8.11 24.88
N ALA A 241 -18.29 8.02 25.57
CA ALA A 241 -17.16 7.22 25.14
C ALA A 241 -16.45 6.56 26.34
N GLN A 242 -16.14 5.28 26.21
CA GLN A 242 -15.26 4.56 27.12
C GLN A 242 -13.84 5.16 27.13
N PRO A 243 -13.07 5.00 28.22
CA PRO A 243 -11.72 5.52 28.32
C PRO A 243 -10.77 5.07 27.18
N SER A 244 -10.93 3.86 26.66
CA SER A 244 -10.16 3.33 25.52
C SER A 244 -10.52 4.05 24.22
N GLN A 245 -11.81 4.27 23.96
CA GLN A 245 -12.29 5.02 22.80
C GLN A 245 -11.79 6.47 22.87
N LEU A 246 -11.89 7.10 24.04
CA LEU A 246 -11.33 8.44 24.28
C LEU A 246 -9.82 8.49 24.03
N ALA A 247 -9.07 7.49 24.48
CA ALA A 247 -7.64 7.43 24.23
C ALA A 247 -7.33 7.41 22.72
N TYR A 248 -8.12 6.70 21.90
CA TYR A 248 -7.99 6.75 20.44
C TYR A 248 -8.38 8.10 19.85
N LEU A 249 -9.49 8.70 20.30
CA LEU A 249 -9.90 10.03 19.83
C LEU A 249 -8.81 11.09 20.11
N VAL A 250 -8.15 11.02 21.26
CA VAL A 250 -7.02 11.90 21.62
C VAL A 250 -5.77 11.55 20.81
N LYS A 251 -5.42 10.26 20.72
CA LYS A 251 -4.24 9.79 19.99
C LYS A 251 -4.31 10.17 18.52
N TRP A 252 -5.48 10.01 17.92
CA TRP A 252 -5.75 10.41 16.55
C TRP A 252 -6.09 11.90 16.48
N GLY A 253 -5.90 12.71 17.52
CA GLY A 253 -6.06 14.16 17.46
C GLY A 253 -7.41 14.64 16.94
N LEU A 254 -8.49 13.91 17.23
CA LEU A 254 -9.88 14.33 16.95
C LEU A 254 -10.41 15.20 18.09
N VAL A 255 -9.98 14.92 19.31
CA VAL A 255 -10.29 15.74 20.48
C VAL A 255 -9.01 16.20 21.16
N GLU A 256 -9.08 17.36 21.80
CA GLU A 256 -7.97 17.92 22.56
C GLU A 256 -8.43 18.37 23.94
N ARG A 257 -7.50 18.32 24.89
CA ARG A 257 -7.76 18.79 26.25
C ARG A 257 -7.66 20.30 26.28
N VAL A 258 -8.73 20.96 26.72
CA VAL A 258 -8.82 22.41 26.85
C VAL A 258 -9.19 22.80 28.28
N ALA A 259 -9.12 24.09 28.59
CA ALA A 259 -9.62 24.58 29.88
C ALA A 259 -11.11 24.25 30.00
N GLY A 260 -11.50 23.53 31.06
CA GLY A 260 -12.88 23.12 31.30
C GLY A 260 -13.26 21.72 30.78
N GLY A 261 -12.40 21.05 30.02
CA GLY A 261 -12.65 19.67 29.59
C GLY A 261 -12.00 19.31 28.25
N TRP A 262 -12.83 18.93 27.28
CA TRP A 262 -12.44 18.44 25.97
C TRP A 262 -13.08 19.29 24.88
N GLY A 263 -12.33 19.60 23.83
CA GLY A 263 -12.79 20.34 22.67
C GLY A 263 -12.56 19.58 21.37
N ALA A 264 -13.30 19.96 20.34
CA ALA A 264 -13.06 19.49 18.98
C ALA A 264 -11.75 20.06 18.43
N SER A 265 -10.88 19.19 17.92
CA SER A 265 -9.68 19.66 17.24
C SER A 265 -10.01 20.24 15.85
N ALA A 266 -9.07 20.99 15.27
CA ALA A 266 -9.18 21.43 13.87
C ALA A 266 -9.37 20.25 12.89
N LYS A 267 -8.83 19.07 13.21
CA LYS A 267 -9.01 17.88 12.38
C LYS A 267 -10.44 17.33 12.48
N LEU A 268 -11.03 17.27 13.68
CA LEU A 268 -12.42 16.85 13.82
C LEU A 268 -13.36 17.80 13.09
N ILE A 269 -13.16 19.11 13.21
CA ILE A 269 -13.95 20.12 12.48
C ILE A 269 -13.85 19.90 10.96
N TYR A 270 -12.63 19.66 10.46
CA TYR A 270 -12.41 19.38 9.04
C TYR A 270 -13.14 18.11 8.58
N LEU A 271 -12.98 17.00 9.30
CA LEU A 271 -13.63 15.72 8.97
C LEU A 271 -15.16 15.79 9.08
N TYR A 272 -15.69 16.52 10.05
CA TYR A 272 -17.13 16.75 10.20
C TYR A 272 -17.67 17.58 9.03
N GLY A 273 -16.92 18.60 8.59
CA GLY A 273 -17.25 19.38 7.40
C GLY A 273 -17.30 18.52 6.12
N LEU A 274 -16.37 17.57 5.96
CA LEU A 274 -16.40 16.62 4.85
C LEU A 274 -17.60 15.67 4.89
N LEU A 275 -18.04 15.25 6.07
CA LEU A 275 -19.17 14.35 6.23
C LEU A 275 -20.52 15.02 5.90
N LYS A 276 -20.64 16.33 6.22
CA LYS A 276 -21.88 17.11 6.01
C LYS A 276 -22.01 17.74 4.62
N GLY A 277 -20.91 17.87 3.88
CA GLY A 277 -20.87 18.44 2.52
C GLY A 277 -21.09 17.40 1.42
#